data_AF-A0A496UZQ3-F1
#
_entry.id   AF-A0A496UZQ3-F1
#
_cell.length_a   1.000
_cell.length_b   1.000
_cell.length_c   1.000
_cell.angle_alpha   90.00
_cell.angle_beta   90.00
_cell.angle_gamma   90.00
#
_symmetry.space_group_name_H-M   'P 1'
#
loop_
_entity.id
_entity.type
_entity.pdbx_description
1 polymer ?
#
loop_
_entity_poly.entity_id
_entity_poly.type
_entity_poly.pdbx_seq_one_letter_code
_entity_poly.pdbx_strand_id
1 'polypeptide(L)'
;MYQGIFVDAAEADKHFAELMSSKGRYGLRVEFQKPDEMMTLAKEILSSQPDLVALNYRLNNNRKKRPSNYKAGALAQQLRDSVMESVSKDFPIILVSSQDDIKAFFDNVTAHNLFDRCFSKEELELGNGGLHSEELLSLVKGYKHLIKNWNQPERWSIFLGITGQERLRISYQAIRELDKLKAPHQVARDILRYVIDRPGLLLDKENLLAELGVAETGKDVDALLEILRQEKVLYTGIFSEGWTRWWSHRLDRWGEKLCNEALGNLTAKQRTSCLNKKLGLKLSPAKSRWQGHTNALFAFACVSCHQPTEEEFSVAVYDPLPLPYTFAQSKYICWKCVETGEFEEKGFELDESEEFIVDKIQNGEFRK
;
A
#
# COMPACT_ATOMS: atom_id res chain seq x y z
N MET A 1 -13.95 -20.20 7.04
CA MET A 1 -13.69 -19.85 5.63
C MET A 1 -14.57 -18.66 5.30
N TYR A 2 -13.94 -17.59 4.84
CA TYR A 2 -14.61 -16.35 4.46
C TYR A 2 -15.27 -16.50 3.08
N GLN A 3 -16.33 -15.74 2.83
CA GLN A 3 -17.12 -15.78 1.59
C GLN A 3 -17.00 -14.45 0.85
N GLY A 4 -16.59 -14.50 -0.41
CA GLY A 4 -16.55 -13.35 -1.32
C GLY A 4 -17.47 -13.54 -2.51
N ILE A 5 -17.86 -12.44 -3.14
CA ILE A 5 -18.65 -12.44 -4.37
C ILE A 5 -17.87 -11.70 -5.45
N PHE A 6 -17.73 -12.29 -6.63
CA PHE A 6 -17.22 -11.62 -7.83
C PHE A 6 -18.33 -11.41 -8.84
N VAL A 7 -18.64 -10.16 -9.14
CA VAL A 7 -19.68 -9.79 -10.10
C VAL A 7 -19.06 -9.42 -11.44
N ASP A 8 -19.33 -10.22 -12.47
CA ASP A 8 -18.96 -9.93 -13.85
C ASP A 8 -20.03 -10.45 -14.84
N ALA A 9 -20.21 -9.74 -15.94
CA ALA A 9 -21.09 -10.12 -17.04
C ALA A 9 -20.54 -11.28 -17.87
N ALA A 10 -19.22 -11.38 -18.01
CA ALA A 10 -18.56 -12.37 -18.85
C ALA A 10 -18.40 -13.70 -18.09
N GLU A 11 -19.09 -14.75 -18.56
CA GLU A 11 -18.94 -16.10 -17.97
C GLU A 11 -17.50 -16.62 -18.08
N ALA A 12 -16.76 -16.18 -19.12
CA ALA A 12 -15.34 -16.52 -19.29
C ALA A 12 -14.49 -16.08 -18.08
N ASP A 13 -14.92 -15.02 -17.38
CA ASP A 13 -14.19 -14.43 -16.27
C ASP A 13 -14.45 -15.14 -14.94
N LYS A 14 -15.26 -16.20 -14.94
CA LYS A 14 -15.52 -17.02 -13.74
C LYS A 14 -14.24 -17.53 -13.07
N HIS A 15 -13.20 -17.83 -13.84
CA HIS A 15 -11.93 -18.32 -13.32
C HIS A 15 -11.20 -17.29 -12.43
N PHE A 16 -11.44 -15.98 -12.60
CA PHE A 16 -10.87 -14.96 -11.70
C PHE A 16 -11.38 -15.09 -10.27
N ALA A 17 -12.60 -15.61 -10.05
CA ALA A 17 -13.08 -15.93 -8.71
C ALA A 17 -12.21 -17.01 -8.04
N GLU A 18 -11.69 -17.97 -8.81
CA GLU A 18 -10.78 -18.99 -8.29
C GLU A 18 -9.41 -18.39 -7.97
N LEU A 19 -8.88 -17.51 -8.84
CA LEU A 19 -7.61 -16.80 -8.60
C LEU A 19 -7.65 -15.89 -7.36
N MET A 20 -8.79 -15.27 -7.08
CA MET A 20 -9.00 -14.46 -5.88
C MET A 20 -9.25 -15.29 -4.60
N SER A 21 -9.51 -16.60 -4.74
CA SER A 21 -9.76 -17.48 -3.60
C SER A 21 -8.45 -17.96 -2.97
N SER A 22 -8.44 -18.11 -1.64
CA SER A 22 -7.33 -18.68 -0.88
C SER A 22 -7.75 -19.96 -0.14
N LYS A 23 -6.80 -20.88 0.00
CA LYS A 23 -7.04 -22.20 0.60
C LYS A 23 -7.01 -22.15 2.13
N GLY A 24 -7.53 -23.21 2.76
CA GLY A 24 -7.43 -23.44 4.20
C GLY A 24 -8.66 -23.05 5.02
N ARG A 25 -8.67 -23.43 6.31
CA ARG A 25 -9.81 -23.26 7.23
C ARG A 25 -10.26 -21.80 7.38
N TYR A 26 -9.30 -20.87 7.30
CA TYR A 26 -9.50 -19.43 7.37
C TYR A 26 -9.19 -18.74 6.04
N GLY A 27 -9.23 -19.47 4.92
CA GLY A 27 -9.11 -18.89 3.58
C GLY A 27 -10.37 -18.17 3.13
N LEU A 28 -10.29 -17.54 1.97
CA LEU A 28 -11.36 -16.82 1.27
C LEU A 28 -11.85 -17.65 0.10
N ARG A 29 -13.16 -17.88 0.00
CA ARG A 29 -13.79 -18.47 -1.18
C ARG A 29 -14.58 -17.39 -1.89
N VAL A 30 -14.20 -17.05 -3.12
CA VAL A 30 -14.92 -16.08 -3.95
C VAL A 30 -15.78 -16.84 -4.95
N GLU A 31 -17.06 -16.49 -5.03
CA GLU A 31 -18.01 -17.08 -5.95
C GLU A 31 -18.40 -16.11 -7.06
N PHE A 32 -18.43 -16.60 -8.30
CA PHE A 32 -18.86 -15.81 -9.45
C PHE A 32 -20.38 -15.64 -9.47
N GLN A 33 -20.83 -14.41 -9.70
CA GLN A 33 -22.23 -14.04 -9.84
C GLN A 33 -22.41 -13.14 -11.06
N LYS A 34 -23.43 -13.40 -11.88
CA LYS A 34 -23.79 -12.49 -12.97
C LYS A 34 -24.49 -11.25 -12.45
N PRO A 35 -24.30 -10.08 -13.08
CA PRO A 35 -25.03 -8.89 -12.72
C PRO A 35 -26.53 -9.05 -12.96
N ASP A 36 -27.31 -8.44 -12.08
CA ASP A 36 -28.76 -8.24 -12.21
C ASP A 36 -29.09 -6.75 -12.21
N GLU A 37 -30.38 -6.40 -12.25
CA GLU A 37 -30.86 -5.05 -11.93
C GLU A 37 -30.21 -4.54 -10.63
N MET A 38 -29.71 -3.31 -10.67
CA MET A 38 -28.77 -2.78 -9.67
C MET A 38 -29.31 -2.86 -8.24
N MET A 39 -30.55 -2.45 -8.01
CA MET A 39 -31.13 -2.45 -6.67
C MET A 39 -31.41 -3.85 -6.16
N THR A 40 -31.83 -4.75 -7.06
CA THR A 40 -31.99 -6.17 -6.77
C THR A 40 -30.66 -6.80 -6.37
N LEU A 41 -29.61 -6.59 -7.17
CA LEU A 41 -28.28 -7.13 -6.89
C LEU A 41 -27.70 -6.56 -5.59
N ALA A 42 -27.83 -5.24 -5.35
CA ALA A 42 -27.37 -4.63 -4.10
C ALA A 42 -28.04 -5.26 -2.89
N LYS A 43 -29.37 -5.49 -2.96
CA LYS A 43 -30.13 -6.14 -1.89
C LYS A 43 -29.68 -7.59 -1.67
N GLU A 44 -29.45 -8.35 -2.74
CA GLU A 44 -28.95 -9.72 -2.66
C GLU A 44 -27.58 -9.78 -1.98
N ILE A 45 -26.63 -8.95 -2.41
CA ILE A 45 -25.30 -8.83 -1.81
C ILE A 45 -25.40 -8.46 -0.33
N LEU A 46 -26.17 -7.44 0.04
CA LEU A 46 -26.32 -7.04 1.44
C LEU A 46 -26.99 -8.12 2.29
N SER A 47 -27.90 -8.91 1.71
CA SER A 47 -28.60 -9.99 2.40
C SER A 47 -27.70 -11.22 2.62
N SER A 48 -26.75 -11.49 1.71
CA SER A 48 -25.79 -12.59 1.86
C SER A 48 -24.67 -12.28 2.85
N GLN A 49 -24.48 -11.00 3.22
CA GLN A 49 -23.45 -10.53 4.15
C GLN A 49 -22.05 -11.06 3.81
N PRO A 50 -21.55 -10.78 2.60
CA PRO A 50 -20.25 -11.27 2.17
C PRO A 50 -19.15 -10.64 3.02
N ASP A 51 -18.01 -11.33 3.06
CA ASP A 51 -16.79 -10.83 3.65
C ASP A 51 -15.97 -9.98 2.65
N LEU A 52 -16.25 -10.09 1.34
CA LEU A 52 -15.62 -9.31 0.27
C LEU A 52 -16.53 -9.22 -0.96
N VAL A 53 -16.51 -8.09 -1.66
CA VAL A 53 -17.14 -7.95 -2.97
C VAL A 53 -16.12 -7.48 -4.00
N ALA A 54 -15.98 -8.22 -5.10
CA ALA A 54 -15.21 -7.84 -6.27
C ALA A 54 -16.17 -7.50 -7.41
N LEU A 55 -15.95 -6.36 -8.07
CA LEU A 55 -16.80 -5.89 -9.16
C LEU A 55 -15.97 -5.69 -10.43
N ASN A 56 -16.44 -6.21 -11.56
CA ASN A 56 -15.96 -5.76 -12.86
C ASN A 56 -16.48 -4.36 -13.18
N TYR A 57 -15.68 -3.51 -13.83
CA TYR A 57 -16.03 -2.12 -14.07
C TYR A 57 -17.34 -1.95 -14.86
N ARG A 58 -17.56 -2.82 -15.86
CA ARG A 58 -18.75 -2.79 -16.74
C ARG A 58 -19.68 -3.96 -16.43
N LEU A 59 -20.82 -3.69 -15.79
CA LEU A 59 -21.78 -4.71 -15.33
C LEU A 59 -22.98 -4.83 -16.28
N ASN A 60 -22.70 -5.25 -17.51
CA ASN A 60 -23.70 -5.27 -18.58
C ASN A 60 -24.32 -6.66 -18.76
N ASN A 61 -25.57 -6.86 -18.39
CA ASN A 61 -26.28 -8.12 -18.65
C ASN A 61 -27.27 -7.97 -19.81
N ASN A 62 -26.78 -8.17 -21.04
CA ASN A 62 -27.61 -8.06 -22.24
C ASN A 62 -28.50 -9.31 -22.49
N ARG A 63 -28.45 -10.34 -21.62
CA ARG A 63 -29.17 -11.62 -21.84
C ARG A 63 -30.56 -11.67 -21.19
N LYS A 64 -30.95 -10.68 -20.37
CA LYS A 64 -32.28 -10.60 -19.75
C LYS A 64 -33.24 -9.73 -20.56
N LYS A 65 -34.56 -9.97 -20.43
CA LYS A 65 -35.64 -9.14 -21.02
C LYS A 65 -35.55 -7.65 -20.68
N ARG A 66 -34.88 -7.32 -19.56
CA ARG A 66 -34.45 -5.96 -19.21
C ARG A 66 -32.93 -5.99 -19.07
N PRO A 67 -32.17 -5.41 -20.02
CA PRO A 67 -30.74 -5.36 -19.90
C PRO A 67 -30.36 -4.48 -18.71
N SER A 68 -29.49 -4.98 -17.84
CA SER A 68 -28.81 -4.14 -16.85
C SER A 68 -27.57 -3.55 -17.51
N ASN A 69 -27.41 -2.23 -17.46
CA ASN A 69 -26.23 -1.55 -17.99
C ASN A 69 -25.85 -0.45 -17.01
N TYR A 70 -24.93 -0.75 -16.11
CA TYR A 70 -24.38 0.21 -15.15
C TYR A 70 -22.92 -0.12 -14.87
N LYS A 71 -22.20 0.90 -14.38
CA LYS A 71 -20.80 0.77 -13.97
C LYS A 71 -20.70 0.34 -12.52
N ALA A 72 -19.62 -0.35 -12.17
CA ALA A 72 -19.32 -0.79 -10.80
C ALA A 72 -19.44 0.34 -9.78
N GLY A 73 -19.05 1.56 -10.14
CA GLY A 73 -19.12 2.72 -9.25
C GLY A 73 -20.53 2.99 -8.70
N ALA A 74 -21.58 2.83 -9.51
CA ALA A 74 -22.96 3.05 -9.05
C ALA A 74 -23.38 2.00 -7.99
N LEU A 75 -23.02 0.74 -8.22
CA LEU A 75 -23.29 -0.34 -7.26
C LEU A 75 -22.45 -0.18 -5.99
N ALA A 76 -21.16 0.14 -6.12
CA ALA A 76 -20.27 0.35 -4.99
C ALA A 76 -20.77 1.51 -4.11
N GLN A 77 -21.17 2.64 -4.70
CA GLN A 77 -21.78 3.75 -3.97
C GLN A 77 -23.02 3.31 -3.19
N GLN A 78 -23.96 2.61 -3.85
CA GLN A 78 -25.16 2.10 -3.21
C GLN A 78 -24.85 1.17 -2.04
N LEU A 79 -23.85 0.28 -2.18
CA LEU A 79 -23.40 -0.62 -1.12
C LEU A 79 -22.80 0.17 0.06
N ARG A 80 -21.91 1.14 -0.21
CA ARG A 80 -21.30 2.00 0.83
C ARG A 80 -22.36 2.78 1.60
N ASP A 81 -23.30 3.42 0.90
CA ASP A 81 -24.39 4.17 1.52
C ASP A 81 -25.25 3.26 2.41
N SER A 82 -25.53 2.04 1.95
CA SER A 82 -26.33 1.07 2.72
C SER A 82 -25.65 0.57 3.99
N VAL A 83 -24.31 0.48 4.02
CA VAL A 83 -23.56 0.02 5.21
C VAL A 83 -23.20 1.14 6.18
N MET A 84 -23.32 2.42 5.79
CA MET A 84 -23.12 3.57 6.70
C MET A 84 -24.04 3.54 7.92
N GLU A 85 -25.25 3.01 7.77
CA GLU A 85 -26.23 2.86 8.86
C GLU A 85 -25.99 1.60 9.72
N SER A 86 -25.13 0.69 9.27
CA SER A 86 -24.90 -0.60 9.91
C SER A 86 -23.44 -1.05 9.76
N VAL A 87 -22.55 -0.40 10.53
CA VAL A 87 -21.11 -0.68 10.58
C VAL A 87 -20.76 -2.18 10.67
N SER A 88 -21.56 -2.97 11.39
CA SER A 88 -21.35 -4.42 11.52
C SER A 88 -21.42 -5.22 10.22
N LYS A 89 -21.97 -4.61 9.16
CA LYS A 89 -22.17 -5.21 7.83
C LYS A 89 -21.24 -4.62 6.77
N ASP A 90 -20.28 -3.78 7.16
CA ASP A 90 -19.30 -3.24 6.22
C ASP A 90 -18.34 -4.34 5.72
N PHE A 91 -17.81 -4.19 4.52
CA PHE A 91 -16.91 -5.15 3.88
C PHE A 91 -16.05 -4.45 2.82
N PRO A 92 -14.86 -5.01 2.49
CA PRO A 92 -14.04 -4.50 1.41
C PRO A 92 -14.74 -4.68 0.07
N ILE A 93 -14.66 -3.64 -0.77
CA ILE A 93 -15.10 -3.65 -2.16
C ILE A 93 -13.87 -3.39 -3.04
N ILE A 94 -13.59 -4.31 -3.96
CA ILE A 94 -12.47 -4.19 -4.91
C ILE A 94 -12.98 -4.09 -6.35
N LEU A 95 -12.20 -3.40 -7.19
CA LEU A 95 -12.42 -3.34 -8.63
C LEU A 95 -11.53 -4.37 -9.33
N VAL A 96 -12.09 -5.20 -10.19
CA VAL A 96 -11.35 -6.19 -11.00
C VAL A 96 -11.72 -6.03 -12.46
N SER A 97 -10.85 -5.42 -13.27
CA SER A 97 -11.19 -5.05 -14.65
C SER A 97 -9.97 -5.11 -15.57
N SER A 98 -10.09 -4.82 -16.86
CA SER A 98 -8.90 -4.61 -17.71
C SER A 98 -8.14 -3.35 -17.31
N GLN A 99 -6.85 -3.28 -17.62
CA GLN A 99 -6.02 -2.09 -17.36
C GLN A 99 -6.61 -0.80 -17.95
N ASP A 100 -7.11 -0.85 -19.19
CA ASP A 100 -7.73 0.31 -19.85
C ASP A 100 -8.96 0.83 -19.10
N ASP A 101 -9.80 -0.08 -18.60
CA ASP A 101 -11.00 0.29 -17.84
C ASP A 101 -10.66 0.85 -16.46
N ILE A 102 -9.59 0.35 -15.84
CA ILE A 102 -9.06 0.90 -14.57
C ILE A 102 -8.50 2.31 -14.80
N LYS A 103 -7.74 2.53 -15.88
CA LYS A 103 -7.24 3.86 -16.24
C LYS A 103 -8.39 4.83 -16.46
N ALA A 104 -9.38 4.43 -17.27
CA ALA A 104 -10.58 5.23 -17.52
C ALA A 104 -11.42 5.49 -16.25
N PHE A 105 -11.33 4.62 -15.24
CA PHE A 105 -11.92 4.84 -13.93
C PHE A 105 -11.18 5.93 -13.14
N PHE A 106 -9.84 5.90 -13.14
CA PHE A 106 -9.02 6.89 -12.46
C PHE A 106 -9.04 8.28 -13.12
N ASP A 107 -9.37 8.38 -14.40
CA ASP A 107 -9.63 9.69 -15.04
C ASP A 107 -10.89 10.38 -14.46
N ASN A 108 -11.75 9.64 -13.73
CA ASN A 108 -12.93 10.19 -13.06
C ASN A 108 -12.68 10.42 -11.56
N VAL A 109 -12.27 11.66 -11.23
CA VAL A 109 -11.90 12.11 -9.87
C VAL A 109 -12.92 11.77 -8.78
N THR A 110 -14.22 11.70 -9.10
CA THR A 110 -15.28 11.41 -8.11
C THR A 110 -15.32 9.95 -7.67
N ALA A 111 -14.77 9.03 -8.46
CA ALA A 111 -14.94 7.60 -8.24
C ALA A 111 -13.85 6.99 -7.33
N HIS A 112 -12.74 7.69 -7.10
CA HIS A 112 -11.53 7.18 -6.41
C HIS A 112 -11.72 6.65 -4.99
N ASN A 113 -12.85 6.96 -4.34
CA ASN A 113 -13.09 6.64 -2.94
C ASN A 113 -14.03 5.45 -2.69
N LEU A 114 -14.47 4.77 -3.75
CA LEU A 114 -15.47 3.70 -3.66
C LEU A 114 -14.86 2.32 -3.38
N PHE A 115 -13.67 2.07 -3.92
CA PHE A 115 -12.99 0.78 -3.86
C PHE A 115 -11.77 0.85 -2.94
N ASP A 116 -11.54 -0.22 -2.18
CA ASP A 116 -10.37 -0.33 -1.30
C ASP A 116 -9.09 -0.65 -2.11
N ARG A 117 -9.24 -1.43 -3.19
CA ARG A 117 -8.18 -1.83 -4.12
C ARG A 117 -8.73 -2.01 -5.54
N CYS A 118 -7.84 -1.86 -6.51
CA CYS A 118 -8.10 -2.14 -7.92
C CYS A 118 -7.05 -3.15 -8.39
N PHE A 119 -7.49 -4.19 -9.09
CA PHE A 119 -6.63 -5.18 -9.72
C PHE A 119 -7.01 -5.30 -11.18
N SER A 120 -6.02 -5.23 -12.05
CA SER A 120 -6.21 -5.65 -13.43
C SER A 120 -6.35 -7.16 -13.51
N LYS A 121 -7.11 -7.64 -14.50
CA LYS A 121 -7.25 -9.07 -14.77
C LYS A 121 -5.89 -9.69 -15.09
N GLU A 122 -5.05 -8.95 -15.80
CA GLU A 122 -3.68 -9.30 -16.14
C GLU A 122 -2.80 -9.48 -14.88
N GLU A 123 -2.92 -8.61 -13.87
CA GLU A 123 -2.23 -8.78 -12.57
C GLU A 123 -2.67 -10.07 -11.85
N LEU A 124 -3.97 -10.36 -11.83
CA LEU A 124 -4.49 -11.58 -11.20
C LEU A 124 -3.98 -12.85 -11.90
N GLU A 125 -3.83 -12.84 -13.23
CA GLU A 125 -3.25 -13.95 -13.99
C GLU A 125 -1.73 -14.11 -13.75
N LEU A 126 -1.01 -12.99 -13.66
CA LEU A 126 0.44 -12.97 -13.46
C LEU A 126 0.88 -13.30 -12.03
N GLY A 127 -0.06 -13.28 -11.07
CA GLY A 127 0.15 -13.57 -9.66
C GLY A 127 0.64 -14.99 -9.38
N ASN A 128 1.87 -15.30 -9.76
CA ASN A 128 2.56 -16.53 -9.43
C ASN A 128 2.58 -16.70 -7.90
N GLY A 129 1.87 -17.70 -7.38
CA GLY A 129 1.93 -18.07 -5.96
C GLY A 129 0.92 -17.39 -5.03
N GLY A 130 -0.07 -16.65 -5.56
CA GLY A 130 -1.23 -16.23 -4.76
C GLY A 130 -1.06 -14.93 -3.95
N LEU A 131 -0.08 -14.08 -4.25
CA LEU A 131 0.14 -12.78 -3.60
C LEU A 131 -1.15 -11.95 -3.48
N HIS A 132 -1.90 -11.79 -4.58
CA HIS A 132 -3.17 -11.06 -4.56
C HIS A 132 -4.21 -11.75 -3.68
N SER A 133 -4.24 -13.08 -3.63
CA SER A 133 -5.16 -13.80 -2.73
C SER A 133 -4.83 -13.56 -1.24
N GLU A 134 -3.57 -13.33 -0.89
CA GLU A 134 -3.14 -12.94 0.46
C GLU A 134 -3.54 -11.50 0.77
N GLU A 135 -3.37 -10.57 -0.18
CA GLU A 135 -3.86 -9.18 -0.05
C GLU A 135 -5.38 -9.14 0.17
N LEU A 136 -6.15 -9.90 -0.62
CA LEU A 136 -7.60 -9.97 -0.48
C LEU A 136 -8.02 -10.59 0.85
N LEU A 137 -7.37 -11.67 1.28
CA LEU A 137 -7.62 -12.26 2.59
C LEU A 137 -7.27 -11.30 3.74
N SER A 138 -6.18 -10.54 3.57
CA SER A 138 -5.75 -9.51 4.51
C SER A 138 -6.76 -8.37 4.63
N LEU A 139 -7.36 -7.93 3.51
CA LEU A 139 -8.48 -6.98 3.53
C LEU A 139 -9.66 -7.50 4.35
N VAL A 140 -10.07 -8.74 4.10
CA VAL A 140 -11.17 -9.39 4.82
C VAL A 140 -10.89 -9.43 6.33
N LYS A 141 -9.72 -9.94 6.72
CA LYS A 141 -9.32 -10.02 8.14
C LYS A 141 -9.24 -8.64 8.77
N GLY A 142 -8.71 -7.65 8.06
CA GLY A 142 -8.64 -6.26 8.48
C GLY A 142 -10.03 -5.68 8.77
N TYR A 143 -11.00 -5.86 7.88
CA TYR A 143 -12.37 -5.42 8.09
C TYR A 143 -13.04 -6.13 9.29
N LYS A 144 -12.85 -7.44 9.46
CA LYS A 144 -13.35 -8.14 10.66
C LYS A 144 -12.74 -7.58 11.94
N HIS A 145 -11.46 -7.21 11.92
CA HIS A 145 -10.79 -6.58 13.05
C HIS A 145 -11.31 -5.16 13.32
N LEU A 146 -11.52 -4.36 12.28
CA LEU A 146 -12.11 -3.01 12.36
C LEU A 146 -13.50 -3.07 13.00
N ILE A 147 -14.37 -3.93 12.48
CA ILE A 147 -15.76 -4.08 12.93
C ILE A 147 -15.82 -4.55 14.39
N LYS A 148 -15.02 -5.57 14.73
CA LYS A 148 -14.98 -6.12 16.10
C LYS A 148 -14.60 -5.08 17.14
N ASN A 149 -13.70 -4.16 16.79
CA ASN A 149 -13.17 -3.15 17.71
C ASN A 149 -13.75 -1.75 17.47
N TRP A 150 -14.84 -1.64 16.70
CA TRP A 150 -15.33 -0.34 16.21
C TRP A 150 -15.67 0.66 17.32
N ASN A 151 -16.26 0.15 18.41
CA ASN A 151 -16.72 0.95 19.55
C ASN A 151 -15.65 1.07 20.67
N GLN A 152 -14.43 0.59 20.44
CA GLN A 152 -13.35 0.72 21.42
C GLN A 152 -12.82 2.16 21.43
N PRO A 153 -12.47 2.71 22.61
CA PRO A 153 -11.78 3.99 22.68
C PRO A 153 -10.40 3.88 22.04
N GLU A 154 -9.97 4.95 21.37
CA GLU A 154 -8.63 5.05 20.76
C GLU A 154 -8.33 3.89 19.79
N ARG A 155 -9.35 3.51 19.03
CA ARG A 155 -9.37 2.36 18.11
C ARG A 155 -8.25 2.42 17.07
N TRP A 156 -7.80 3.60 16.65
CA TRP A 156 -6.63 3.76 15.77
C TRP A 156 -5.40 2.98 16.30
N SER A 157 -5.16 3.00 17.61
CA SER A 157 -4.00 2.34 18.22
C SER A 157 -4.12 0.82 18.18
N ILE A 158 -5.35 0.30 18.33
CA ILE A 158 -5.67 -1.12 18.19
C ILE A 158 -5.46 -1.54 16.74
N PHE A 159 -5.97 -0.76 15.79
CA PHE A 159 -5.88 -1.05 14.36
C PHE A 159 -4.44 -1.09 13.88
N LEU A 160 -3.58 -0.21 14.39
CA LEU A 160 -2.16 -0.16 14.04
C LEU A 160 -1.28 -1.09 14.89
N GLY A 161 -1.84 -1.79 15.89
CA GLY A 161 -1.06 -2.68 16.76
C GLY A 161 -0.03 -1.94 17.63
N ILE A 162 -0.37 -0.73 18.08
CA ILE A 162 0.47 0.13 18.91
C ILE A 162 -0.02 0.10 20.37
N THR A 163 0.89 -0.05 21.33
CA THR A 163 0.54 -0.11 22.75
C THR A 163 1.46 0.74 23.64
N GLY A 164 1.01 1.06 24.86
CA GLY A 164 1.82 1.74 25.88
C GLY A 164 2.36 3.10 25.45
N GLN A 165 3.63 3.37 25.79
CA GLN A 165 4.31 4.66 25.54
C GLN A 165 4.48 4.99 24.05
N GLU A 166 4.49 3.98 23.19
CA GLU A 166 4.57 4.15 21.74
C GLU A 166 3.36 4.94 21.21
N ARG A 167 2.19 4.76 21.86
CA ARG A 167 0.97 5.48 21.51
C ARG A 167 1.18 6.98 21.60
N LEU A 168 1.80 7.48 22.67
CA LEU A 168 2.02 8.91 22.83
C LEU A 168 2.83 9.49 21.66
N ARG A 169 3.96 8.85 21.30
CA ARG A 169 4.82 9.28 20.19
C ARG A 169 4.08 9.35 18.86
N ILE A 170 3.33 8.31 18.51
CA ILE A 170 2.63 8.24 17.23
C ILE A 170 1.40 9.16 17.22
N SER A 171 0.76 9.34 18.36
CA SER A 171 -0.50 10.07 18.45
C SER A 171 -0.42 11.58 18.29
N TYR A 172 0.77 12.17 18.34
CA TYR A 172 1.01 13.57 17.98
C TYR A 172 0.97 13.81 16.48
N GLN A 173 1.03 12.74 15.70
CA GLN A 173 0.82 12.78 14.26
C GLN A 173 -0.69 12.68 14.01
N ALA A 174 -1.21 13.26 12.93
CA ALA A 174 -2.64 13.35 12.63
C ALA A 174 -3.39 12.01 12.47
N ILE A 175 -2.78 10.88 12.85
CA ILE A 175 -3.32 9.53 12.85
C ILE A 175 -4.55 9.36 13.77
N ARG A 176 -4.70 10.21 14.79
CA ARG A 176 -5.90 10.23 15.66
C ARG A 176 -7.17 10.61 14.90
N GLU A 177 -7.04 11.27 13.75
CA GLU A 177 -8.18 11.64 12.91
C GLU A 177 -8.93 10.40 12.37
N LEU A 178 -8.29 9.22 12.34
CA LEU A 178 -8.96 7.95 12.04
C LEU A 178 -10.14 7.66 12.99
N ASP A 179 -10.08 8.13 14.24
CA ASP A 179 -11.17 7.96 15.20
C ASP A 179 -12.39 8.85 14.91
N LYS A 180 -12.24 9.89 14.06
CA LYS A 180 -13.34 10.75 13.65
C LYS A 180 -14.13 10.18 12.47
N LEU A 181 -13.57 9.20 11.76
CA LEU A 181 -14.22 8.54 10.62
C LEU A 181 -15.44 7.73 11.08
N LYS A 182 -16.48 7.67 10.25
CA LYS A 182 -17.80 7.17 10.65
C LYS A 182 -18.09 5.74 10.22
N ALA A 183 -17.28 5.16 9.34
CA ALA A 183 -17.45 3.78 8.88
C ALA A 183 -16.11 3.05 8.69
N PRO A 184 -16.08 1.70 8.87
CA PRO A 184 -14.89 0.88 8.68
C PRO A 184 -14.19 1.12 7.35
N HIS A 185 -14.94 1.25 6.24
CA HIS A 185 -14.33 1.47 4.94
C HIS A 185 -13.59 2.80 4.80
N GLN A 186 -14.03 3.84 5.52
CA GLN A 186 -13.30 5.11 5.55
C GLN A 186 -11.96 4.94 6.27
N VAL A 187 -11.96 4.23 7.40
CA VAL A 187 -10.73 3.93 8.16
C VAL A 187 -9.80 3.03 7.35
N ALA A 188 -10.34 2.00 6.71
CA ALA A 188 -9.60 1.09 5.85
C ALA A 188 -8.91 1.86 4.72
N ARG A 189 -9.67 2.69 4.00
CA ARG A 189 -9.15 3.54 2.94
C ARG A 189 -8.00 4.41 3.42
N ASP A 190 -8.16 5.12 4.53
CA ASP A 190 -7.15 6.05 5.01
C ASP A 190 -5.89 5.33 5.49
N ILE A 191 -6.02 4.17 6.15
CA ILE A 191 -4.87 3.34 6.53
C ILE A 191 -4.15 2.81 5.29
N LEU A 192 -4.87 2.23 4.33
CA LEU A 192 -4.27 1.72 3.10
C LEU A 192 -3.55 2.85 2.35
N ARG A 193 -4.24 3.95 2.08
CA ARG A 193 -3.75 5.05 1.24
C ARG A 193 -2.64 5.88 1.87
N TYR A 194 -2.68 6.11 3.17
CA TYR A 194 -1.77 7.06 3.82
C TYR A 194 -0.77 6.42 4.77
N VAL A 195 -1.01 5.19 5.23
CA VAL A 195 -0.12 4.48 6.16
C VAL A 195 0.60 3.32 5.47
N ILE A 196 -0.07 2.58 4.57
CA ILE A 196 0.51 1.41 3.90
C ILE A 196 1.14 1.76 2.54
N ASP A 197 0.46 2.58 1.73
CA ASP A 197 0.85 2.89 0.35
C ASP A 197 1.80 4.10 0.23
N ARG A 198 2.14 4.71 1.37
CA ARG A 198 3.01 5.89 1.44
C ARG A 198 4.14 5.70 2.44
N PRO A 199 5.34 6.23 2.11
CA PRO A 199 6.41 6.35 3.09
C PRO A 199 6.00 7.32 4.20
N GLY A 200 6.55 7.10 5.40
CA GLY A 200 6.26 7.90 6.58
C GLY A 200 6.31 7.05 7.85
N LEU A 201 5.16 6.81 8.46
CA LEU A 201 5.05 5.96 9.64
C LEU A 201 5.59 4.55 9.44
N LEU A 202 5.25 3.98 8.28
CA LEU A 202 5.64 2.66 7.87
C LEU A 202 6.56 2.73 6.66
N LEU A 203 7.50 1.81 6.62
CA LEU A 203 8.44 1.61 5.54
C LEU A 203 8.04 0.36 4.77
N ASP A 204 8.09 0.44 3.44
CA ASP A 204 8.21 -0.74 2.58
C ASP A 204 9.66 -1.28 2.63
N LYS A 205 9.93 -2.35 1.87
CA LYS A 205 11.23 -3.02 1.91
C LYS A 205 12.33 -2.09 1.38
N GLU A 206 12.04 -1.37 0.33
CA GLU A 206 12.96 -0.50 -0.38
C GLU A 206 13.39 0.67 0.53
N ASN A 207 12.43 1.34 1.18
CA ASN A 207 12.72 2.42 2.12
C ASN A 207 13.38 1.91 3.39
N LEU A 208 13.01 0.73 3.89
CA LEU A 208 13.71 0.07 5.01
C LEU A 208 15.20 -0.14 4.69
N LEU A 209 15.51 -0.69 3.51
CA LEU A 209 16.89 -0.93 3.11
C LEU A 209 17.65 0.38 2.89
N ALA A 210 16.99 1.43 2.40
CA ALA A 210 17.56 2.77 2.28
C ALA A 210 17.92 3.37 3.64
N GLU A 211 17.02 3.33 4.63
CA GLU A 211 17.31 3.79 6.00
C GLU A 211 18.42 2.97 6.66
N LEU A 212 18.56 1.68 6.33
CA LEU A 212 19.67 0.84 6.78
C LEU A 212 20.97 1.05 5.98
N GLY A 213 20.92 1.75 4.85
CA GLY A 213 22.05 1.93 3.94
C GLY A 213 22.54 0.63 3.30
N VAL A 214 21.65 -0.36 3.15
CA VAL A 214 21.95 -1.71 2.65
C VAL A 214 21.56 -1.82 1.18
N ALA A 215 22.42 -2.41 0.36
CA ALA A 215 22.08 -2.78 -1.01
C ALA A 215 21.20 -4.04 -1.02
N GLU A 216 20.18 -4.06 -1.87
CA GLU A 216 19.23 -5.18 -1.95
C GLU A 216 19.88 -6.51 -2.36
N THR A 217 20.99 -6.47 -3.11
CA THR A 217 21.66 -7.65 -3.66
C THR A 217 22.48 -8.47 -2.65
N GLY A 218 22.47 -8.10 -1.37
CA GLY A 218 23.21 -8.78 -0.32
C GLY A 218 22.65 -10.17 0.02
N LYS A 219 23.51 -11.17 0.23
CA LYS A 219 23.11 -12.54 0.58
C LYS A 219 22.37 -12.65 1.92
N ASP A 220 22.64 -11.71 2.83
CA ASP A 220 22.14 -11.74 4.20
C ASP A 220 20.97 -10.76 4.42
N VAL A 221 20.38 -10.20 3.35
CA VAL A 221 19.22 -9.30 3.47
C VAL A 221 18.04 -10.02 4.11
N ASP A 222 17.72 -11.25 3.70
CA ASP A 222 16.61 -12.00 4.30
C ASP A 222 16.85 -12.32 5.78
N ALA A 223 18.10 -12.59 6.16
CA ALA A 223 18.48 -12.80 7.56
C ALA A 223 18.32 -11.51 8.39
N LEU A 224 18.66 -10.35 7.83
CA LEU A 224 18.42 -9.05 8.45
C LEU A 224 16.91 -8.80 8.65
N LEU A 225 16.09 -9.07 7.64
CA LEU A 225 14.63 -8.91 7.74
C LEU A 225 14.03 -9.81 8.83
N GLU A 226 14.54 -11.03 9.00
CA GLU A 226 14.13 -11.94 10.06
C GLU A 226 14.55 -11.43 11.45
N ILE A 227 15.76 -10.87 11.60
CA ILE A 227 16.18 -10.23 12.86
C ILE A 227 15.24 -9.06 13.20
N LEU A 228 14.89 -8.21 12.23
CA LEU A 228 13.98 -7.08 12.46
C LEU A 228 12.57 -7.55 12.86
N ARG A 229 12.12 -8.69 12.34
CA ARG A 229 10.88 -9.35 12.78
C ARG A 229 10.97 -9.78 14.25
N GLN A 230 12.07 -10.43 14.65
CA GLN A 230 12.30 -10.88 16.03
C GLN A 230 12.41 -9.69 17.01
N GLU A 231 13.01 -8.59 16.56
CA GLU A 231 13.14 -7.33 17.30
C GLU A 231 11.84 -6.48 17.29
N LYS A 232 10.75 -7.04 16.75
CA LYS A 232 9.41 -6.42 16.72
C LYS A 232 9.35 -5.08 15.98
N VAL A 233 10.25 -4.86 15.03
CA VAL A 233 10.24 -3.68 14.14
C VAL A 233 9.12 -3.80 13.10
N LEU A 234 8.79 -5.04 12.71
CA LEU A 234 7.71 -5.35 11.76
C LEU A 234 6.33 -4.81 12.22
N TYR A 235 5.58 -4.24 11.28
CA TYR A 235 4.19 -3.85 11.45
C TYR A 235 3.28 -5.09 11.53
N THR A 236 2.36 -5.09 12.49
CA THR A 236 1.46 -6.22 12.78
C THR A 236 0.00 -5.78 12.96
N GLY A 237 -0.31 -4.54 12.61
CA GLY A 237 -1.68 -4.04 12.62
C GLY A 237 -2.50 -4.61 11.46
N ILE A 238 -3.70 -4.07 11.27
CA ILE A 238 -4.56 -4.48 10.16
C ILE A 238 -3.83 -4.36 8.82
N PHE A 239 -4.17 -5.25 7.90
CA PHE A 239 -3.61 -5.34 6.56
C PHE A 239 -2.15 -5.83 6.46
N SER A 240 -1.43 -6.03 7.58
CA SER A 240 -0.01 -6.41 7.56
C SER A 240 0.31 -7.74 6.87
N GLU A 241 -0.65 -8.65 6.77
CA GLU A 241 -0.47 -9.94 6.08
C GLU A 241 -0.42 -9.78 4.55
N GLY A 242 -1.06 -8.74 4.01
CA GLY A 242 -1.09 -8.45 2.57
C GLY A 242 0.01 -7.49 2.16
N TRP A 243 0.34 -6.54 3.05
CA TRP A 243 1.38 -5.54 2.83
C TRP A 243 2.37 -5.56 3.98
N THR A 244 3.48 -6.27 3.78
CA THR A 244 4.58 -6.32 4.75
C THR A 244 5.19 -4.93 4.88
N ARG A 245 5.25 -4.42 6.11
CA ARG A 245 5.74 -3.08 6.44
C ARG A 245 6.52 -3.08 7.75
N TRP A 246 7.34 -2.07 7.97
CA TRP A 246 8.13 -1.89 9.19
C TRP A 246 7.89 -0.52 9.80
N TRP A 247 7.87 -0.43 11.12
CA TRP A 247 7.75 0.86 11.81
C TRP A 247 9.06 1.63 11.73
N SER A 248 9.06 2.80 11.10
CA SER A 248 10.25 3.67 11.01
C SER A 248 10.78 4.03 12.40
N HIS A 249 9.92 4.46 13.33
CA HIS A 249 10.37 4.82 14.68
C HIS A 249 10.88 3.65 15.52
N ARG A 250 10.47 2.40 15.21
CA ARG A 250 11.03 1.21 15.86
C ARG A 250 12.40 0.88 15.28
N LEU A 251 12.56 1.06 13.96
CA LEU A 251 13.84 0.92 13.26
C LEU A 251 14.87 1.91 13.81
N ASP A 252 14.49 3.19 13.93
CA ASP A 252 15.35 4.24 14.51
C ASP A 252 15.90 3.84 15.87
N ARG A 253 15.00 3.47 16.79
CA ARG A 253 15.36 3.08 18.15
C ARG A 253 16.23 1.83 18.18
N TRP A 254 15.89 0.84 17.36
CA TRP A 254 16.67 -0.39 17.25
C TRP A 254 18.08 -0.10 16.73
N GLY A 255 18.20 0.69 15.67
CA GLY A 255 19.45 1.07 15.04
C GLY A 255 20.33 1.93 15.96
N GLU A 256 19.73 2.92 16.64
CA GLU A 256 20.41 3.76 17.63
C GLU A 256 21.02 2.91 18.75
N LYS A 257 20.24 1.97 19.30
CA LYS A 257 20.73 1.06 20.33
C LYS A 257 21.84 0.14 19.82
N LEU A 258 21.75 -0.33 18.58
CA LEU A 258 22.70 -1.29 18.00
C LEU A 258 24.04 -0.62 17.64
N CYS A 259 23.97 0.57 17.06
CA CYS A 259 25.12 1.32 16.55
C CYS A 259 25.64 2.41 17.49
N ASN A 260 24.92 2.69 18.58
CA ASN A 260 25.22 3.76 19.53
C ASN A 260 25.31 5.14 18.85
N GLU A 261 24.49 5.33 17.82
CA GLU A 261 24.37 6.55 17.01
C GLU A 261 23.09 6.44 16.17
N ALA A 262 22.41 7.55 15.92
CA ALA A 262 21.23 7.55 15.06
C ALA A 262 21.60 7.12 13.64
N LEU A 263 20.81 6.24 13.03
CA LEU A 263 21.09 5.73 11.67
C LEU A 263 21.21 6.87 10.65
N GLY A 264 20.37 7.90 10.76
CA GLY A 264 20.42 9.10 9.92
C GLY A 264 21.78 9.81 9.89
N ASN A 265 22.60 9.70 10.95
CA ASN A 265 23.92 10.32 11.04
C ASN A 265 25.05 9.46 10.46
N LEU A 266 24.74 8.23 10.05
CA LEU A 266 25.71 7.27 9.53
C LEU A 266 25.55 7.11 8.02
N THR A 267 26.67 7.10 7.30
CA THR A 267 26.71 6.74 5.88
C THR A 267 26.36 5.26 5.67
N ALA A 268 25.96 4.86 4.46
CA ALA A 268 25.74 3.43 4.14
C ALA A 268 26.91 2.53 4.53
N LYS A 269 28.14 2.97 4.26
CA LYS A 269 29.35 2.24 4.67
C LYS A 269 29.44 2.07 6.19
N GLN A 270 29.11 3.11 6.97
CA GLN A 270 29.13 3.05 8.43
C GLN A 270 27.98 2.19 8.97
N ARG A 271 26.75 2.36 8.46
CA ARG A 271 25.58 1.56 8.84
C ARG A 271 25.85 0.08 8.63
N THR A 272 26.22 -0.33 7.43
CA THR A 272 26.52 -1.74 7.12
C THR A 272 27.71 -2.29 7.90
N SER A 273 28.75 -1.50 8.13
CA SER A 273 29.87 -1.91 8.98
C SER A 273 29.43 -2.21 10.42
N CYS A 274 28.59 -1.34 10.99
CA CYS A 274 27.98 -1.56 12.30
C CYS A 274 27.14 -2.85 12.32
N LEU A 275 26.19 -2.98 11.37
CA LEU A 275 25.29 -4.13 11.27
C LEU A 275 26.06 -5.44 11.15
N ASN A 276 27.02 -5.52 10.22
CA ASN A 276 27.84 -6.71 10.01
C ASN A 276 28.64 -7.07 11.25
N LYS A 277 29.23 -6.08 11.94
CA LYS A 277 30.01 -6.31 13.16
C LYS A 277 29.14 -6.79 14.33
N LYS A 278 27.94 -6.23 14.49
CA LYS A 278 27.07 -6.49 15.65
C LYS A 278 26.20 -7.73 15.48
N LEU A 279 25.80 -8.03 14.25
CA LEU A 279 24.87 -9.10 13.92
C LEU A 279 25.57 -10.31 13.27
N GLY A 280 26.84 -10.19 12.91
CA GLY A 280 27.59 -11.27 12.24
C GLY A 280 27.17 -11.50 10.79
N LEU A 281 26.56 -10.49 10.15
CA LEU A 281 26.08 -10.55 8.76
C LEU A 281 27.15 -10.10 7.76
N LYS A 282 26.89 -10.33 6.48
CA LYS A 282 27.67 -9.92 5.30
C LYS A 282 26.81 -9.10 4.34
N LEU A 283 26.32 -7.97 4.83
CA LEU A 283 25.57 -6.98 4.07
C LEU A 283 26.51 -6.11 3.23
N SER A 284 26.05 -5.74 2.04
CA SER A 284 26.73 -4.80 1.16
C SER A 284 26.17 -3.38 1.38
N PRO A 285 27.02 -2.35 1.50
CA PRO A 285 26.55 -0.97 1.55
C PRO A 285 25.88 -0.56 0.23
N ALA A 286 24.78 0.18 0.34
CA ALA A 286 24.19 0.89 -0.79
C ALA A 286 25.19 1.91 -1.37
N LYS A 287 25.08 2.14 -2.67
CA LYS A 287 25.97 3.02 -3.44
C LYS A 287 25.13 4.10 -4.11
N SER A 288 25.56 5.34 -3.98
CA SER A 288 24.90 6.49 -4.59
C SER A 288 24.84 6.28 -6.10
N ARG A 289 23.65 6.38 -6.71
CA ARG A 289 23.55 6.34 -8.18
C ARG A 289 24.12 7.59 -8.82
N TRP A 290 24.10 8.72 -8.11
CA TRP A 290 24.64 9.98 -8.60
C TRP A 290 26.15 10.07 -8.38
N GLN A 291 26.61 9.94 -7.14
CA GLN A 291 28.03 10.15 -6.79
C GLN A 291 28.90 8.91 -6.94
N GLY A 292 28.30 7.72 -7.02
CA GLY A 292 29.05 6.48 -7.23
C GLY A 292 29.89 6.03 -6.04
N HIS A 293 29.56 6.42 -4.80
CA HIS A 293 30.23 5.95 -3.59
C HIS A 293 29.26 5.53 -2.48
N THR A 294 29.80 4.88 -1.44
CA THR A 294 29.04 4.33 -0.30
C THR A 294 29.12 5.20 0.96
N ASN A 295 29.88 6.30 0.91
CA ASN A 295 29.95 7.31 1.97
C ASN A 295 28.84 8.36 1.81
N ALA A 296 27.60 7.89 1.64
CA ALA A 296 26.43 8.74 1.43
C ALA A 296 25.40 8.52 2.54
N LEU A 297 24.65 9.59 2.87
CA LEU A 297 23.56 9.58 3.84
C LEU A 297 22.24 9.31 3.10
N PHE A 298 21.89 8.04 2.98
CA PHE A 298 20.61 7.66 2.37
C PHE A 298 19.46 7.90 3.37
N ALA A 299 18.37 8.48 2.86
CA ALA A 299 17.18 8.78 3.62
C ALA A 299 15.99 7.89 3.21
N PHE A 300 15.82 7.65 1.90
CA PHE A 300 14.68 6.93 1.35
C PHE A 300 15.08 6.23 0.03
N ALA A 301 14.16 5.44 -0.53
CA ALA A 301 14.33 4.82 -1.83
C ALA A 301 13.71 5.70 -2.94
N CYS A 302 14.38 5.76 -4.09
CA CYS A 302 13.84 6.39 -5.28
C CYS A 302 12.62 5.60 -5.79
N VAL A 303 11.47 6.26 -5.99
CA VAL A 303 10.24 5.56 -6.42
C VAL A 303 10.29 5.03 -7.85
N SER A 304 11.21 5.53 -8.67
CA SER A 304 11.42 5.07 -10.06
C SER A 304 12.32 3.83 -10.14
N CYS A 305 13.50 3.85 -9.50
CA CYS A 305 14.48 2.76 -9.60
C CYS A 305 14.57 1.85 -8.36
N HIS A 306 13.82 2.16 -7.30
CA HIS A 306 13.79 1.44 -6.03
C HIS A 306 15.15 1.33 -5.30
N GLN A 307 16.14 2.13 -5.71
CA GLN A 307 17.45 2.18 -5.05
C GLN A 307 17.48 3.25 -3.94
N PRO A 308 18.25 3.03 -2.86
CA PRO A 308 18.53 4.06 -1.86
C PRO A 308 19.08 5.34 -2.49
N THR A 309 18.59 6.50 -2.03
CA THR A 309 18.99 7.81 -2.54
C THR A 309 19.08 8.85 -1.42
N GLU A 310 19.94 9.84 -1.64
CA GLU A 310 20.17 10.97 -0.77
C GLU A 310 19.14 12.06 -1.01
N GLU A 311 18.75 12.77 0.04
CA GLU A 311 17.82 13.91 -0.09
C GLU A 311 18.39 14.99 -1.01
N GLU A 312 19.70 15.29 -0.90
CA GLU A 312 20.39 16.28 -1.72
C GLU A 312 20.45 15.95 -3.22
N PHE A 313 20.29 14.67 -3.60
CA PHE A 313 20.29 14.22 -5.00
C PHE A 313 18.97 13.59 -5.40
N SER A 314 17.87 14.16 -4.89
CA SER A 314 16.53 13.75 -5.23
C SER A 314 15.64 14.97 -5.48
N VAL A 315 14.54 14.76 -6.20
CA VAL A 315 13.47 15.74 -6.44
C VAL A 315 12.14 15.13 -6.03
N ALA A 316 11.23 15.95 -5.52
CA ALA A 316 9.89 15.51 -5.17
C ALA A 316 9.07 15.09 -6.40
N VAL A 317 8.25 14.05 -6.23
CA VAL A 317 7.23 13.62 -7.20
C VAL A 317 5.94 14.38 -6.93
N TYR A 318 5.29 14.83 -7.99
CA TYR A 318 3.95 15.39 -7.91
C TYR A 318 2.99 14.35 -7.33
N ASP A 319 2.24 14.74 -6.30
CA ASP A 319 1.24 13.89 -5.69
C ASP A 319 -0.16 14.51 -5.85
N PRO A 320 -1.04 13.93 -6.69
CA PRO A 320 -2.37 14.49 -6.92
C PRO A 320 -3.28 14.33 -5.71
N LEU A 321 -2.88 13.52 -4.72
CA LEU A 321 -3.65 13.29 -3.52
C LEU A 321 -3.18 14.28 -2.46
N PRO A 322 -4.11 15.00 -1.79
CA PRO A 322 -3.71 15.86 -0.68
C PRO A 322 -2.98 15.01 0.36
N LEU A 323 -2.00 15.60 1.01
CA LEU A 323 -1.35 15.10 2.21
C LEU A 323 -2.08 15.69 3.43
N PRO A 324 -3.30 15.21 3.79
CA PRO A 324 -4.00 15.74 4.96
C PRO A 324 -3.26 15.40 6.26
N TYR A 325 -2.34 14.45 6.19
CA TYR A 325 -1.63 13.89 7.32
C TYR A 325 -0.16 14.25 7.26
N THR A 326 0.33 14.94 8.29
CA THR A 326 1.72 15.40 8.41
C THR A 326 2.74 14.27 8.54
N PHE A 327 2.29 13.02 8.73
CA PHE A 327 3.16 11.86 8.81
C PHE A 327 3.43 11.20 7.46
N ALA A 328 2.63 11.51 6.44
CA ALA A 328 2.86 10.99 5.10
C ALA A 328 4.00 11.81 4.46
N GLN A 329 5.00 11.12 3.94
CA GLN A 329 6.14 11.74 3.27
C GLN A 329 5.90 11.81 1.77
N SER A 330 6.51 12.82 1.15
CA SER A 330 6.58 12.92 -0.31
C SER A 330 7.35 11.74 -0.89
N LYS A 331 6.97 11.37 -2.11
CA LYS A 331 7.75 10.44 -2.92
C LYS A 331 8.88 11.22 -3.59
N TYR A 332 10.01 10.56 -3.82
CA TYR A 332 11.18 11.20 -4.40
C TYR A 332 11.79 10.37 -5.53
N ILE A 333 12.34 11.06 -6.53
CA ILE A 333 13.09 10.48 -7.64
C ILE A 333 14.53 10.99 -7.57
N CYS A 334 15.49 10.07 -7.65
CA CYS A 334 16.90 10.45 -7.64
C CYS A 334 17.32 11.15 -8.94
N TRP A 335 18.29 12.06 -8.86
CA TRP A 335 18.77 12.83 -10.01
C TRP A 335 19.21 11.96 -11.19
N LYS A 336 19.72 10.75 -10.92
CA LYS A 336 20.08 9.83 -12.00
C LYS A 336 18.86 9.40 -12.83
N CYS A 337 17.74 9.09 -12.17
CA CYS A 337 16.50 8.74 -12.86
C CYS A 337 15.95 9.94 -13.64
N VAL A 338 16.02 11.16 -13.06
CA VAL A 338 15.66 12.41 -13.75
C VAL A 338 16.50 12.60 -15.02
N GLU A 339 17.82 12.45 -14.91
CA GLU A 339 18.76 12.59 -16.03
C GLU A 339 18.47 11.59 -17.16
N THR A 340 18.09 10.36 -16.81
CA THR A 340 17.87 9.28 -17.78
C THR A 340 16.44 9.20 -18.33
N GLY A 341 15.47 9.87 -17.70
CA GLY A 341 14.05 9.72 -18.04
C GLY A 341 13.39 8.43 -17.52
N GLU A 342 14.08 7.59 -16.74
CA GLU A 342 13.57 6.31 -16.20
C GLU A 342 12.24 6.47 -15.42
N PHE A 343 11.94 7.66 -14.91
CA PHE A 343 10.72 7.92 -14.13
C PHE A 343 9.47 8.10 -15.01
N GLU A 344 9.61 8.59 -16.23
CA GLU A 344 8.50 8.80 -17.16
C GLU A 344 7.90 7.46 -17.61
N GLU A 345 8.75 6.46 -17.84
CA GLU A 345 8.34 5.09 -18.15
C GLU A 345 7.51 4.44 -17.04
N LYS A 346 7.64 4.95 -15.81
CA LYS A 346 6.87 4.52 -14.63
C LYS A 346 5.61 5.36 -14.40
N GLY A 347 5.35 6.36 -15.25
CA GLY A 347 4.18 7.23 -15.17
C GLY A 347 4.24 8.21 -14.00
N PHE A 348 5.44 8.57 -13.51
CA PHE A 348 5.59 9.59 -12.49
C PHE A 348 5.72 10.98 -13.12
N GLU A 349 5.13 11.97 -12.46
CA GLU A 349 5.28 13.39 -12.77
C GLU A 349 6.07 14.07 -11.65
N LEU A 350 6.95 15.01 -11.98
CA LEU A 350 7.74 15.74 -10.99
C LEU A 350 6.95 16.92 -10.42
N ASP A 351 7.22 17.27 -9.17
CA ASP A 351 6.57 18.43 -8.56
C ASP A 351 7.01 19.72 -9.25
N GLU A 352 6.07 20.62 -9.56
CA GLU A 352 6.36 21.89 -10.25
C GLU A 352 7.37 22.77 -9.49
N SER A 353 7.44 22.64 -8.16
CA SER A 353 8.43 23.38 -7.36
C SER A 353 9.88 22.95 -7.61
N GLU A 354 10.10 21.81 -8.26
CA GLU A 354 11.41 21.25 -8.57
C GLU A 354 11.91 21.63 -9.98
N GLU A 355 11.10 22.30 -10.80
CA GLU A 355 11.36 22.59 -12.23
C GLU A 355 12.76 23.16 -12.47
N PHE A 356 13.18 24.14 -11.67
CA PHE A 356 14.50 24.75 -11.79
C PHE A 356 15.66 23.77 -11.60
N ILE A 357 15.53 22.83 -10.65
CA ILE A 357 16.57 21.83 -10.39
C ILE A 357 16.55 20.78 -11.49
N VAL A 358 15.37 20.36 -11.93
CA VAL A 358 15.17 19.39 -13.02
C VAL A 358 15.82 19.88 -14.31
N ASP A 359 15.58 21.12 -14.72
CA ASP A 359 16.18 21.73 -15.91
C ASP A 359 17.70 21.66 -15.87
N LYS A 360 18.30 22.00 -14.72
CA LYS A 360 19.76 21.97 -14.54
C LYS A 360 20.33 20.56 -14.61
N ILE A 361 19.62 19.56 -14.08
CA ILE A 361 20.02 18.15 -14.18
C ILE A 361 20.01 17.71 -15.64
N GLN A 362 18.91 17.98 -16.35
CA GLN A 362 18.73 17.57 -17.75
C GLN A 362 19.70 18.28 -18.70
N ASN A 363 20.04 19.54 -18.42
CA ASN A 363 21.05 20.31 -19.15
C ASN A 363 22.50 19.91 -18.81
N GLY A 364 22.70 18.99 -17.85
CA GLY A 364 24.02 18.50 -17.45
C GLY A 364 24.85 19.50 -16.65
N GLU A 365 24.23 20.53 -16.07
CA GLU A 365 24.95 21.60 -15.34
C GLU A 365 25.63 21.11 -14.06
N PHE A 366 25.17 19.97 -13.52
CA PHE A 366 25.72 19.33 -12.32
C PHE A 366 26.79 18.26 -12.60
N ARG A 367 27.12 17.99 -13.88
CA ARG A 367 28.27 17.14 -14.25
C ARG A 367 29.55 17.98 -14.21
N LYS A 368 30.08 18.26 -13.01
CA LYS A 368 31.41 18.85 -12.84
C LYS A 368 32.31 17.95 -12.03
#